data_AF-A0A5C6AL36-F1
#
_entry.id   AF-A0A5C6AL36-F1
#
_cell.length_a   1.000
_cell.length_b   1.000
_cell.length_c   1.000
_cell.angle_alpha   90.00
_cell.angle_beta   90.00
_cell.angle_gamma   90.00
#
_symmetry.space_group_name_H-M   'P 1'
#
loop_
_entity.id
_entity.type
_entity.pdbx_description
1 polymer ?
#
loop_
_entity_poly.entity_id
_entity_poly.type
_entity_poly.pdbx_seq_one_letter_code
_entity_poly.pdbx_strand_id
1 'polypeptide(L)'
;MPLSPERHVSVMLDPKHPLAELLRRDKRYHFDAYVFVFDALRYGQEELGLGDSDEDSELDSEFDDSELEGDEVDEAEDDEERHVTGPELCRAIQHYAIHQYGMLAQSVLGHWGIHNTGDFGEIVFNLIGIGQMRKTDSDRREDFDDVYNFVEAFGQAEVFSIDNVDDDE
;
A
#
# COMPACT_ATOMS: atom_id res chain seq x y z
N MET A 1 4.48 43.74 9.20
CA MET A 1 5.57 42.77 9.01
C MET A 1 5.14 41.83 7.89
N PRO A 2 5.98 41.54 6.89
CA PRO A 2 5.64 40.52 5.91
C PRO A 2 5.74 39.13 6.55
N LEU A 3 4.76 38.28 6.26
CA LEU A 3 4.69 36.88 6.69
C LEU A 3 5.82 36.10 6.00
N SER A 4 6.51 35.28 6.79
CA SER A 4 7.58 34.38 6.35
C SER A 4 7.13 33.46 5.22
N PRO A 5 8.04 33.07 4.31
CA PRO A 5 7.70 32.24 3.16
C PRO A 5 7.29 30.85 3.62
N GLU A 6 6.33 30.30 2.90
CA GLU A 6 5.76 28.97 3.07
C GLU A 6 6.86 27.94 3.25
N ARG A 7 6.79 27.20 4.36
CA ARG A 7 7.68 26.08 4.65
C ARG A 7 7.32 24.96 3.66
N HIS A 8 7.85 25.04 2.45
CA HIS A 8 7.97 23.88 1.58
C HIS A 8 8.70 22.83 2.41
N VAL A 9 7.99 21.80 2.84
CA VAL A 9 8.59 20.58 3.34
C VAL A 9 9.32 20.00 2.14
N SER A 10 10.58 20.41 1.98
CA SER A 10 11.50 19.75 1.08
C SER A 10 11.74 18.40 1.70
N VAL A 11 10.88 17.44 1.35
CA VAL A 11 11.19 16.02 1.51
C VAL A 11 12.59 15.88 0.92
N MET A 12 13.59 15.58 1.76
CA MET A 12 14.99 15.45 1.35
C MET A 12 15.15 14.10 0.62
N LEU A 13 14.36 13.89 -0.44
CA LEU A 13 14.62 12.85 -1.41
C LEU A 13 15.89 13.25 -2.14
N ASP A 14 16.83 12.31 -2.25
CA ASP A 14 17.97 12.48 -3.13
C ASP A 14 17.46 12.90 -4.53
N PRO A 15 18.01 13.94 -5.17
CA PRO A 15 17.61 14.34 -6.51
C PRO A 15 17.71 13.24 -7.57
N LYS A 16 18.47 12.17 -7.29
CA LYS A 16 18.60 10.96 -8.11
C LYS A 16 17.65 9.83 -7.70
N HIS A 17 16.88 10.01 -6.62
CA HIS A 17 15.91 9.01 -6.18
C HIS A 17 14.80 8.89 -7.24
N PRO A 18 14.42 7.68 -7.70
CA PRO A 18 13.41 7.49 -8.73
C PRO A 18 12.08 8.20 -8.45
N LEU A 19 11.69 8.26 -7.17
CA LEU A 19 10.50 8.98 -6.70
C LEU A 19 10.60 10.51 -6.90
N ALA A 20 11.79 11.10 -6.82
CA ALA A 20 11.99 12.53 -7.06
C ALA A 20 11.76 12.90 -8.54
N GLU A 21 12.09 12.01 -9.47
CA GLU A 21 11.77 12.19 -10.89
C GLU A 21 10.28 12.03 -11.16
N LEU A 22 9.64 11.05 -10.52
CA LEU A 22 8.20 10.83 -10.62
C LEU A 22 7.40 12.06 -10.17
N LEU A 23 7.71 12.63 -9.00
CA LEU A 23 7.03 13.82 -8.48
C LEU A 23 7.23 15.07 -9.35
N ARG A 24 8.29 15.10 -10.19
CA ARG A 24 8.47 16.17 -11.17
C ARG A 24 7.58 15.98 -12.39
N ARG A 25 7.35 14.72 -12.80
CA ARG A 25 6.58 14.34 -13.99
C ARG A 25 5.08 14.29 -13.72
N ASP A 26 4.66 13.72 -12.60
CA ASP A 26 3.26 13.63 -12.19
C ASP A 26 3.03 14.39 -10.88
N LYS A 27 2.25 15.45 -10.96
CA LYS A 27 1.91 16.34 -9.84
C LYS A 27 0.47 16.15 -9.35
N ARG A 28 -0.24 15.16 -9.87
CA ARG A 28 -1.62 14.86 -9.43
C ARG A 28 -1.65 14.44 -7.97
N TYR A 29 -0.61 13.72 -7.53
CA TYR A 29 -0.50 13.17 -6.19
C TYR A 29 0.66 13.79 -5.40
N HIS A 30 0.40 14.07 -4.13
CA HIS A 30 1.43 14.54 -3.20
C HIS A 30 2.43 13.41 -2.89
N PHE A 31 3.65 13.74 -2.45
CA PHE A 31 4.64 12.71 -2.05
C PHE A 31 4.09 11.75 -0.99
N ASP A 32 3.38 12.29 -0.01
CA ASP A 32 2.79 11.50 1.08
C ASP A 32 1.80 10.45 0.57
N ALA A 33 1.15 10.65 -0.59
CA ALA A 33 0.29 9.66 -1.23
C ALA A 33 1.06 8.36 -1.56
N TYR A 34 2.28 8.51 -2.09
CA TYR A 34 3.12 7.38 -2.47
C TYR A 34 3.64 6.63 -1.25
N VAL A 35 4.09 7.36 -0.23
CA VAL A 35 4.53 6.76 1.04
C VAL A 35 3.37 6.02 1.70
N PHE A 36 2.21 6.65 1.74
CA PHE A 36 1.00 6.08 2.33
C PHE A 36 0.58 4.77 1.64
N VAL A 37 0.66 4.68 0.32
CA VAL A 37 0.36 3.42 -0.40
C VAL A 37 1.35 2.31 -0.05
N PHE A 38 2.65 2.62 0.13
CA PHE A 38 3.62 1.61 0.61
C PHE A 38 3.32 1.15 2.03
N ASP A 39 3.03 2.08 2.94
CA ASP A 39 2.69 1.73 4.32
C ASP A 39 1.40 0.91 4.40
N ALA A 40 0.40 1.23 3.57
CA ALA A 40 -0.83 0.47 3.48
C ALA A 40 -0.63 -0.93 2.89
N LEU A 41 0.24 -1.08 1.90
CA LEU A 41 0.60 -2.40 1.34
C LEU A 41 1.24 -3.28 2.42
N ARG A 42 2.24 -2.73 3.13
CA ARG A 42 2.91 -3.43 4.23
C ARG A 42 1.94 -3.77 5.35
N TYR A 43 1.06 -2.84 5.73
CA TYR A 43 -0.03 -3.10 6.67
C TYR A 43 -0.93 -4.25 6.20
N GLY A 44 -1.27 -4.31 4.90
CA GLY A 44 -2.04 -5.40 4.34
C GLY A 44 -1.33 -6.75 4.40
N GLN A 45 -0.02 -6.79 4.15
CA GLN A 45 0.79 -8.01 4.22
C GLN A 45 1.00 -8.47 5.67
N GLU A 46 1.30 -7.56 6.60
CA GLU A 46 1.63 -7.86 8.00
C GLU A 46 0.39 -8.12 8.86
N GLU A 47 -0.63 -7.26 8.79
CA GLU A 47 -1.78 -7.27 9.72
C GLU A 47 -3.00 -8.00 9.14
N LEU A 48 -3.13 -8.04 7.81
CA LEU A 48 -4.26 -8.69 7.14
C LEU A 48 -3.89 -10.02 6.47
N GLY A 49 -2.60 -10.38 6.44
CA GLY A 49 -2.13 -11.60 5.79
C GLY A 49 -2.37 -11.64 4.27
N LEU A 50 -2.49 -10.47 3.63
CA LEU A 50 -2.75 -10.41 2.19
C LEU A 50 -1.54 -10.87 1.38
N GLY A 51 -1.79 -11.60 0.30
CA GLY A 51 -0.77 -12.13 -0.60
C GLY A 51 -0.17 -13.47 -0.18
N ASP A 52 -0.64 -14.11 0.89
CA ASP A 52 -0.46 -15.55 1.11
C ASP A 52 -1.49 -16.30 0.25
N SER A 53 -1.05 -16.94 -0.83
CA SER A 53 -1.81 -18.02 -1.45
C SER A 53 -1.19 -19.35 -1.03
N ASP A 54 -1.94 -20.11 -0.23
CA ASP A 54 -1.64 -21.43 0.37
C ASP A 54 -1.43 -22.60 -0.63
N GLU A 55 -0.90 -22.40 -1.84
CA GLU A 55 -0.73 -23.48 -2.83
C GLU A 55 0.60 -23.34 -3.59
N ASP A 56 1.71 -23.90 -3.07
CA ASP A 56 2.76 -24.60 -3.87
C ASP A 56 4.05 -25.05 -3.12
N SER A 57 4.16 -24.99 -1.78
CA SER A 57 5.38 -25.49 -1.09
C SER A 57 5.36 -26.96 -0.63
N GLU A 58 4.26 -27.71 -0.82
CA GLU A 58 4.16 -29.12 -0.33
C GLU A 58 4.27 -30.21 -1.42
N LEU A 59 4.72 -29.88 -2.64
CA LEU A 59 4.87 -30.85 -3.72
C LEU A 59 6.19 -30.71 -4.51
N ASP A 60 7.34 -30.85 -3.84
CA ASP A 60 8.50 -31.53 -4.46
C ASP A 60 9.64 -31.72 -3.44
N SER A 61 9.58 -32.78 -2.63
CA SER A 61 10.83 -33.36 -2.10
C SER A 61 10.81 -34.87 -1.85
N GLU A 62 9.82 -35.61 -2.37
CA GLU A 62 9.74 -37.08 -2.17
C GLU A 62 10.19 -37.92 -3.38
N PHE A 63 11.07 -37.42 -4.26
CA PHE A 63 11.85 -38.21 -5.24
C PHE A 63 13.10 -37.37 -5.60
N ASP A 64 14.36 -37.81 -5.69
CA ASP A 64 15.00 -39.11 -5.91
C ASP A 64 16.47 -39.01 -5.43
N ASP A 65 16.94 -40.07 -4.78
CA ASP A 65 18.30 -40.25 -4.28
C ASP A 65 19.25 -40.57 -5.46
N SER A 66 20.07 -39.61 -5.91
CA SER A 66 21.38 -39.95 -6.48
C SER A 66 22.37 -38.78 -6.47
N GLU A 67 23.51 -39.07 -5.85
CA GLU A 67 24.71 -38.26 -5.67
C GLU A 67 25.20 -37.55 -6.95
N LEU A 68 25.35 -36.23 -6.94
CA LEU A 68 26.39 -35.51 -7.71
C LEU A 68 26.76 -34.17 -7.06
N GLU A 69 27.99 -33.77 -7.36
CA GLU A 69 28.89 -32.86 -6.66
C GLU A 69 28.42 -31.40 -6.58
N GLY A 70 28.89 -30.72 -5.54
CA GLY A 70 28.51 -29.35 -5.24
C GLY A 70 29.00 -28.31 -6.23
N ASP A 71 28.19 -27.26 -6.34
CA ASP A 71 28.62 -25.87 -6.43
C ASP A 71 27.38 -25.04 -6.01
N GLU A 72 27.58 -24.19 -5.02
CA GLU A 72 26.75 -23.03 -4.64
C GLU A 72 25.29 -23.05 -5.10
N VAL A 73 24.39 -23.57 -4.25
CA VAL A 73 22.98 -23.16 -4.32
C VAL A 73 22.95 -21.68 -3.98
N ASP A 74 22.83 -20.86 -5.03
CA ASP A 74 22.36 -19.49 -4.95
C ASP A 74 21.11 -19.53 -4.09
N GLU A 75 21.20 -18.98 -2.88
CA GLU A 75 20.03 -18.66 -2.04
C GLU A 75 19.26 -17.59 -2.81
N ALA A 76 18.55 -18.00 -3.86
CA ALA A 76 17.29 -17.39 -4.20
C ALA A 76 16.42 -17.67 -2.98
N GLU A 77 16.50 -16.79 -1.99
CA GLU A 77 15.33 -16.42 -1.22
C GLU A 77 14.32 -15.99 -2.29
N ASP A 78 13.57 -16.95 -2.82
CA ASP A 78 12.23 -16.72 -3.34
C ASP A 78 11.47 -16.17 -2.13
N ASP A 79 11.66 -14.87 -1.88
CA ASP A 79 10.56 -14.04 -1.43
C ASP A 79 9.49 -14.29 -2.50
N GLU A 80 8.67 -15.29 -2.24
CA GLU A 80 7.33 -15.43 -2.77
C GLU A 80 6.66 -14.08 -2.47
N GLU A 81 6.89 -13.11 -3.36
CA GLU A 81 6.55 -11.71 -3.18
C GLU A 81 5.04 -11.68 -2.99
N ARG A 82 4.59 -11.68 -1.73
CA ARG A 82 3.19 -11.79 -1.30
C ARG A 82 2.32 -10.90 -2.17
N HIS A 83 1.73 -11.50 -3.20
CA HIS A 83 1.16 -10.74 -4.29
C HIS A 83 -0.24 -10.28 -3.90
N VAL A 84 -0.37 -8.97 -3.68
CA VAL A 84 -1.65 -8.38 -3.30
C VAL A 84 -2.37 -7.89 -4.55
N THR A 85 -3.59 -8.35 -4.77
CA THR A 85 -4.40 -7.89 -5.90
C THR A 85 -4.86 -6.44 -5.72
N GLY A 86 -5.22 -5.75 -6.82
CA GLY A 86 -5.69 -4.36 -6.77
C GLY A 86 -6.85 -4.13 -5.77
N PRO A 87 -7.93 -4.93 -5.78
CA PRO A 87 -9.03 -4.81 -4.82
C PRO A 87 -8.61 -5.07 -3.37
N GLU A 88 -7.72 -6.03 -3.12
CA GLU A 88 -7.19 -6.32 -1.78
C GLU A 88 -6.36 -5.16 -1.25
N LEU A 89 -5.49 -4.59 -2.09
CA LEU A 89 -4.72 -3.40 -1.73
C LEU A 89 -5.64 -2.21 -1.44
N CYS A 90 -6.70 -2.01 -2.23
CA CYS A 90 -7.70 -0.97 -1.95
C CYS A 90 -8.34 -1.14 -0.56
N ARG A 91 -8.70 -2.38 -0.20
CA ARG A 91 -9.26 -2.71 1.13
C ARG A 91 -8.23 -2.47 2.23
N ALA A 92 -6.98 -2.90 2.05
CA ALA A 92 -5.91 -2.63 3.00
C ALA A 92 -5.71 -1.13 3.22
N ILE A 93 -5.70 -0.35 2.12
CA ILE A 93 -5.64 1.11 2.16
C ILE A 93 -6.83 1.70 2.94
N GLN A 94 -8.04 1.20 2.72
CA GLN A 94 -9.22 1.67 3.45
C GLN A 94 -9.06 1.46 4.97
N HIS A 95 -8.73 0.23 5.37
CA HIS A 95 -8.52 -0.11 6.78
C HIS A 95 -7.39 0.71 7.40
N TYR A 96 -6.27 0.84 6.69
CA TYR A 96 -5.13 1.61 7.14
C TYR A 96 -5.47 3.10 7.28
N ALA A 97 -6.19 3.69 6.32
CA ALA A 97 -6.63 5.09 6.38
C ALA A 97 -7.52 5.36 7.60
N ILE A 98 -8.47 4.47 7.88
CA ILE A 98 -9.36 4.57 9.04
C ILE A 98 -8.56 4.41 10.34
N HIS A 99 -7.64 3.45 10.38
CA HIS A 99 -6.79 3.22 11.55
C HIS A 99 -5.90 4.43 11.88
N GLN A 100 -5.30 5.06 10.86
CA GLN A 100 -4.40 6.21 11.06
C GLN A 100 -5.14 7.53 11.30
N TYR A 101 -6.24 7.77 10.59
CA TYR A 101 -6.86 9.10 10.51
C TYR A 101 -8.33 9.14 10.93
N GLY A 102 -8.97 7.99 11.13
CA GLY A 102 -10.39 7.90 11.47
C GLY A 102 -11.26 8.68 10.49
N MET A 103 -12.15 9.52 11.04
CA MET A 103 -13.05 10.37 10.24
C MET A 103 -12.34 11.40 9.35
N LEU A 104 -11.05 11.68 9.59
CA LEU A 104 -10.27 12.59 8.77
C LEU A 104 -9.67 11.92 7.53
N ALA A 105 -9.77 10.59 7.41
CA ALA A 105 -9.20 9.81 6.30
C ALA A 105 -9.53 10.42 4.93
N GLN A 106 -10.81 10.69 4.67
CA GLN A 106 -11.23 11.27 3.39
C GLN A 106 -10.60 12.66 3.13
N SER A 107 -10.48 13.49 4.17
CA SER A 107 -9.89 14.84 4.02
C SER A 107 -8.39 14.79 3.79
N VAL A 108 -7.69 13.88 4.49
CA VAL A 108 -6.24 13.67 4.35
C VAL A 108 -5.92 13.13 2.95
N LEU A 109 -6.61 12.07 2.53
CA LEU A 109 -6.47 11.50 1.18
C LEU A 109 -6.76 12.54 0.09
N GLY A 110 -7.84 13.32 0.24
CA GLY A 110 -8.18 14.39 -0.69
C GLY A 110 -7.11 15.47 -0.76
N HIS A 111 -6.48 15.84 0.37
CA HIS A 111 -5.36 16.79 0.38
C HIS A 111 -4.14 16.26 -0.38
N TRP A 112 -3.94 14.95 -0.43
CA TRP A 112 -2.89 14.30 -1.20
C TRP A 112 -3.25 14.05 -2.67
N GLY A 113 -4.44 14.45 -3.11
CA GLY A 113 -4.92 14.30 -4.47
C GLY A 113 -5.69 13.00 -4.74
N ILE A 114 -5.96 12.20 -3.71
CA ILE A 114 -6.67 10.91 -3.80
C ILE A 114 -8.16 11.14 -3.48
N HIS A 115 -9.03 10.84 -4.42
CA HIS A 115 -10.47 11.08 -4.36
C HIS A 115 -11.32 9.83 -4.60
N ASN A 116 -10.75 8.80 -5.21
CA ASN A 116 -11.41 7.53 -5.49
C ASN A 116 -10.40 6.37 -5.48
N THR A 117 -10.89 5.14 -5.61
CA THR A 117 -10.04 3.94 -5.58
C THR A 117 -9.13 3.83 -6.80
N GLY A 118 -9.55 4.31 -7.98
CA GLY A 118 -8.74 4.37 -9.19
C GLY A 118 -7.48 5.24 -9.06
N ASP A 119 -7.52 6.27 -8.19
CA ASP A 119 -6.33 7.07 -7.88
C ASP A 119 -5.23 6.23 -7.21
N PHE A 120 -5.59 5.21 -6.41
CA PHE A 120 -4.62 4.26 -5.87
C PHE A 120 -3.97 3.44 -6.99
N GLY A 121 -4.75 2.99 -7.97
CA GLY A 121 -4.24 2.30 -9.16
C GLY A 121 -3.24 3.16 -9.92
N GLU A 122 -3.55 4.44 -10.14
CA GLU A 122 -2.62 5.37 -10.78
C GLU A 122 -1.31 5.53 -10.00
N ILE A 123 -1.38 5.61 -8.66
CA ILE A 123 -0.20 5.67 -7.79
C ILE A 123 0.63 4.39 -7.90
N VAL A 124 0.00 3.21 -7.82
CA VAL A 124 0.66 1.90 -7.93
C VAL A 124 1.35 1.75 -9.29
N PHE A 125 0.65 2.08 -10.39
CA PHE A 125 1.24 2.01 -11.73
C PHE A 125 2.35 3.04 -11.96
N ASN A 126 2.28 4.20 -11.30
CA ASN A 126 3.38 5.16 -11.30
C ASN A 126 4.62 4.57 -10.61
N LEU A 127 4.44 3.87 -9.48
CA LEU A 127 5.52 3.18 -8.75
C LEU A 127 6.11 2.01 -9.55
N ILE A 128 5.27 1.22 -10.23
CA ILE A 128 5.72 0.19 -11.18
C ILE A 128 6.55 0.81 -12.30
N GLY A 129 6.10 1.94 -12.85
CA GLY A 129 6.80 2.64 -13.93
C GLY A 129 8.21 3.13 -13.57
N ILE A 130 8.53 3.27 -12.28
CA ILE A 130 9.87 3.64 -11.78
C ILE A 130 10.61 2.47 -11.13
N GLY A 131 10.09 1.24 -11.25
CA GLY A 131 10.70 0.03 -10.71
C GLY A 131 10.66 -0.09 -9.19
N GLN A 132 9.77 0.65 -8.52
CA GLN A 132 9.60 0.60 -7.06
C GLN A 132 8.53 -0.39 -6.61
N MET A 133 7.74 -0.92 -7.55
CA MET A 133 6.79 -2.02 -7.34
C MET A 133 6.83 -2.94 -8.56
N ARG A 134 6.52 -4.23 -8.37
CA ARG A 134 6.34 -5.20 -9.45
C ARG A 134 4.84 -5.42 -9.68
N LYS A 135 4.49 -5.78 -10.91
CA LYS A 135 3.12 -6.12 -11.31
C LYS A 135 3.09 -7.55 -11.80
N THR A 136 1.96 -8.20 -11.68
CA THR A 136 1.64 -9.42 -12.40
C THR A 136 1.13 -9.07 -13.80
N ASP A 137 1.10 -10.04 -14.71
CA ASP A 137 0.53 -9.86 -16.05
C ASP A 137 -0.99 -9.63 -16.03
N SER A 138 -1.65 -10.06 -14.97
CA SER A 138 -3.08 -9.89 -14.74
C SER A 138 -3.44 -8.50 -14.22
N ASP A 139 -2.51 -7.78 -13.58
CA ASP A 139 -2.81 -6.49 -12.93
C ASP A 139 -3.13 -5.39 -13.95
N ARG A 140 -4.27 -4.76 -13.73
CA ARG A 140 -4.77 -3.64 -14.52
C ARG A 140 -5.11 -2.47 -13.64
N ARG A 141 -5.03 -1.26 -14.21
CA ARG A 141 -5.51 -0.05 -13.52
C ARG A 141 -6.99 -0.15 -13.19
N GLU A 142 -7.76 -0.78 -14.09
CA GLU A 142 -9.18 -0.99 -13.92
C GLU A 142 -9.54 -1.84 -12.69
N ASP A 143 -8.60 -2.65 -12.16
CA ASP A 143 -8.83 -3.46 -10.96
C ASP A 143 -9.00 -2.59 -9.69
N PHE A 144 -8.63 -1.32 -9.78
CA PHE A 144 -8.76 -0.33 -8.72
C PHE A 144 -10.01 0.53 -8.87
N ASP A 145 -10.72 0.46 -9.99
CA ASP A 145 -11.87 1.34 -10.25
C ASP A 145 -13.10 0.87 -9.45
N ASP A 146 -13.77 1.83 -8.81
CA ASP A 146 -15.05 1.64 -8.10
C ASP A 146 -15.07 0.48 -7.06
N VAL A 147 -13.94 0.12 -6.45
CA VAL A 147 -13.85 -0.95 -5.44
C VAL A 147 -14.70 -0.63 -4.20
N TYR A 148 -14.74 0.64 -3.80
CA TYR A 148 -15.65 1.16 -2.78
C TYR A 148 -15.90 2.67 -2.92
N ASN A 149 -17.00 3.14 -2.35
CA ASN A 149 -17.31 4.57 -2.28
C ASN A 149 -16.63 5.23 -1.08
N PHE A 150 -15.85 6.30 -1.29
CA PHE A 150 -15.10 6.99 -0.22
C PHE A 150 -16.00 7.60 0.85
N VAL A 151 -17.17 8.15 0.48
CA VAL A 151 -18.10 8.77 1.44
C VAL A 151 -18.67 7.71 2.38
N GLU A 152 -19.02 6.54 1.84
CA GLU A 152 -19.51 5.41 2.65
C GLU A 152 -18.39 4.80 3.49
N ALA A 153 -17.23 4.56 2.86
CA ALA A 153 -16.07 3.91 3.46
C ALA A 153 -15.46 4.69 4.64
N PHE A 154 -15.43 6.03 4.56
CA PHE A 154 -14.83 6.89 5.58
C PHE A 154 -15.85 7.66 6.42
N GLY A 155 -17.12 7.66 6.03
CA GLY A 155 -18.20 8.39 6.71
C GLY A 155 -18.84 7.66 7.88
N GLN A 156 -18.58 6.36 8.05
CA GLN A 156 -19.11 5.60 9.17
C GLN A 156 -18.10 5.57 10.32
N ALA A 157 -18.23 6.53 11.22
CA ALA A 157 -17.73 6.35 12.57
C ALA A 157 -18.54 5.24 13.22
N GLU A 158 -17.97 4.05 13.38
CA GLU A 158 -18.38 3.19 14.49
C GLU A 158 -18.26 4.07 15.74
N VAL A 159 -19.41 4.46 16.28
CA VAL A 159 -19.50 5.22 17.53
C VAL A 159 -18.83 4.32 18.55
N PHE A 160 -17.61 4.70 18.97
CA PHE A 160 -17.00 4.14 20.16
C PHE A 160 -17.97 4.43 21.31
N SER A 161 -18.85 3.48 21.62
CA SER A 161 -19.49 3.40 22.92
C SER A 161 -18.34 3.22 23.89
N ILE A 162 -17.96 4.31 24.53
CA ILE A 162 -17.28 4.24 25.81
C ILE A 162 -18.30 3.54 26.70
N ASP A 163 -18.12 2.23 26.91
CA ASP A 163 -18.80 1.55 27.98
C ASP A 163 -18.47 2.33 29.24
N ASN A 164 -19.45 3.08 29.74
CA ASN A 164 -19.40 3.65 31.06
C ASN A 164 -19.12 2.47 31.99
N VAL A 165 -17.89 2.40 32.49
CA VAL A 165 -17.59 1.56 33.64
C VAL A 165 -18.39 2.20 34.77
N ASP A 166 -19.56 1.63 35.05
CA ASP A 166 -20.32 1.91 36.25
C ASP A 166 -19.36 1.70 37.44
N ASP A 167 -19.02 2.80 38.09
CA ASP A 167 -18.33 2.83 39.38
C ASP A 167 -19.35 2.33 40.41
N ASP A 168 -19.36 1.03 40.67
CA ASP A 168 -20.12 0.40 41.75
C ASP A 168 -19.61 0.92 43.11
N GLU A 169 -20.46 1.70 43.81
CA GLU A 169 -20.29 2.15 45.20
C GLU A 169 -20.48 1.01 46.24
#